data_AF-A0A429ZM83-F1
#
_entry.id   AF-A0A429ZM83-F1
#
_cell.length_a   1.000
_cell.length_b   1.000
_cell.length_c   1.000
_cell.angle_alpha   90.00
_cell.angle_beta   90.00
_cell.angle_gamma   90.00
#
_symmetry.space_group_name_H-M   'P 1'
#
loop_
_entity.id
_entity.type
_entity.pdbx_description
1 polymer ?
#
loop_
_entity_poly.entity_id
_entity_poly.type
_entity_poly.pdbx_seq_one_letter_code
_entity_poly.pdbx_strand_id
1 'polypeptide(L)'
;MHQAMVNIMLDRIRDQFISEDTFCKNILELPIEIWSDWKKGLVQLPNDKMQKIKNLFSDYEWMLIQKIVSQTIMFPEKRNYAGVEYKRLKTVIANTWIKSGVANVELITQQRFSNQELLNVPQKHVVVLRVVMNYGEWGYDDILEFFMPGVVQQQIEESKVDLLEWLDENLTDTYAEENGQNKGND
;
A
#
# COMPACT_ATOMS: atom_id res chain seq x y z
N MET A 1 -17.79 -7.37 -5.91
CA MET A 1 -16.50 -6.65 -6.05
C MET A 1 -15.49 -7.60 -6.69
N HIS A 2 -14.56 -7.12 -7.51
CA HIS A 2 -13.61 -8.03 -8.17
C HIS A 2 -12.55 -8.54 -7.18
N GLN A 3 -12.35 -9.86 -7.08
CA GLN A 3 -11.48 -10.48 -6.06
C GLN A 3 -10.05 -9.91 -6.04
N ALA A 4 -9.51 -9.59 -7.21
CA ALA A 4 -8.19 -8.94 -7.33
C ALA A 4 -8.08 -7.62 -6.54
N MET A 5 -9.14 -6.80 -6.56
CA MET A 5 -9.20 -5.54 -5.82
C MET A 5 -9.21 -5.78 -4.31
N VAL A 6 -10.03 -6.75 -3.86
CA VAL A 6 -10.11 -7.15 -2.46
C VAL A 6 -8.75 -7.60 -1.96
N ASN A 7 -8.03 -8.42 -2.73
CA ASN A 7 -6.71 -8.91 -2.34
C ASN A 7 -5.71 -7.76 -2.17
N ILE A 8 -5.67 -6.78 -3.08
CA ILE A 8 -4.79 -5.61 -2.97
C ILE A 8 -5.14 -4.77 -1.73
N MET A 9 -6.43 -4.57 -1.44
CA MET A 9 -6.89 -3.87 -0.24
C MET A 9 -6.48 -4.60 1.04
N LEU A 10 -6.61 -5.93 1.08
CA LEU A 10 -6.23 -6.74 2.23
C LEU A 10 -4.72 -6.70 2.48
N ASP A 11 -3.92 -6.75 1.41
CA ASP A 11 -2.47 -6.62 1.54
C ASP A 11 -2.11 -5.27 2.16
N ARG A 12 -2.72 -4.17 1.70
CA ARG A 12 -2.51 -2.84 2.31
C ARG A 12 -2.88 -2.79 3.80
N ILE A 13 -4.01 -3.39 4.17
CA ILE A 13 -4.45 -3.43 5.57
C ILE A 13 -3.45 -4.24 6.41
N ARG A 14 -2.91 -5.35 5.89
CA ARG A 14 -1.91 -6.16 6.58
C ARG A 14 -0.56 -5.46 6.72
N ASP A 15 -0.20 -4.61 5.76
CA ASP A 15 1.02 -3.82 5.83
C ASP A 15 0.92 -2.77 6.95
N GLN A 16 -0.25 -2.15 7.15
CA GLN A 16 -0.45 -1.06 8.12
C GLN A 16 -0.87 -1.50 9.53
N PHE A 17 -1.73 -2.50 9.63
CA PHE A 17 -2.41 -2.86 10.87
C PHE A 17 -1.92 -4.21 11.44
N ILE A 18 -1.98 -4.35 12.76
CA ILE A 18 -1.58 -5.59 13.44
C ILE A 18 -2.52 -6.74 13.07
N SER A 19 -3.82 -6.45 12.95
CA SER A 19 -4.82 -7.44 12.55
C SER A 19 -5.98 -6.81 11.77
N GLU A 20 -6.62 -7.61 10.92
CA GLU A 20 -7.86 -7.22 10.23
C GLU A 20 -9.00 -6.89 11.23
N ASP A 21 -9.03 -7.56 12.39
CA ASP A 21 -10.02 -7.30 13.45
C ASP A 21 -9.84 -5.90 14.05
N THR A 22 -8.60 -5.49 14.28
CA THR A 22 -8.26 -4.14 14.75
C THR A 22 -8.71 -3.08 13.75
N PHE A 23 -8.51 -3.31 12.45
CA PHE A 23 -8.97 -2.42 11.40
C PHE A 23 -10.51 -2.36 11.34
N CYS A 24 -11.18 -3.51 11.38
CA CYS A 24 -12.63 -3.58 11.31
C CYS A 24 -13.31 -2.88 12.49
N LYS A 25 -12.81 -3.09 13.72
CA LYS A 25 -13.39 -2.50 14.93
C LYS A 25 -13.13 -1.01 15.04
N ASN A 26 -11.90 -0.56 14.78
CA ASN A 26 -11.51 0.81 15.08
C ASN A 26 -11.66 1.78 13.89
N ILE A 27 -11.55 1.30 12.65
CA ILE A 27 -11.64 2.15 11.45
C ILE A 27 -13.00 2.01 10.79
N LEU A 28 -13.39 0.76 10.52
CA LEU A 28 -14.67 0.49 9.87
C LEU A 28 -15.83 0.46 10.84
N GLU A 29 -15.61 0.30 12.14
CA GLU A 29 -16.68 0.13 13.15
C GLU A 29 -17.71 -0.93 12.70
N LEU A 30 -17.21 -2.05 12.15
CA LEU A 30 -18.03 -3.12 11.58
C LEU A 30 -17.73 -4.46 12.26
N PRO A 31 -18.74 -5.33 12.42
CA PRO A 31 -18.53 -6.72 12.81
C PRO A 31 -17.62 -7.45 11.82
N ILE A 32 -16.72 -8.29 12.35
CA ILE A 32 -15.79 -9.10 11.55
C ILE A 32 -16.49 -10.11 10.62
N GLU A 33 -17.73 -10.48 10.94
CA GLU A 33 -18.57 -11.37 10.13
C GLU A 33 -18.92 -10.70 8.80
N ILE A 34 -19.39 -9.44 8.83
CA ILE A 34 -19.68 -8.64 7.63
C ILE A 34 -18.42 -8.45 6.79
N TRP A 35 -17.27 -8.25 7.44
CA TRP A 35 -15.97 -8.19 6.76
C TRP A 35 -15.63 -9.49 6.04
N SER A 36 -15.82 -10.63 6.71
CA SER A 36 -15.60 -11.96 6.12
C SER A 36 -16.50 -12.23 4.92
N ASP A 37 -17.77 -11.85 5.02
CA ASP A 37 -18.74 -12.01 3.94
C ASP A 37 -18.46 -11.07 2.77
N TRP A 38 -18.00 -9.84 3.04
CA TRP A 38 -17.55 -8.91 2.01
C TRP A 38 -16.32 -9.45 1.26
N LYS A 39 -15.34 -10.02 1.98
CA LYS A 39 -14.15 -10.65 1.37
C LYS A 39 -14.52 -11.79 0.42
N LYS A 40 -15.61 -12.51 0.70
CA LYS A 40 -16.16 -13.58 -0.15
C LYS A 40 -17.07 -13.06 -1.27
N GLY A 41 -17.34 -11.75 -1.30
CA GLY A 41 -18.26 -11.13 -2.26
C GLY A 41 -19.74 -11.40 -1.99
N LEU A 42 -20.09 -11.88 -0.80
CA LEU A 42 -21.47 -12.20 -0.41
C LEU A 42 -22.28 -10.95 -0.05
N VAL A 43 -21.61 -9.94 0.53
CA VAL A 43 -22.23 -8.66 0.89
C VAL A 43 -21.43 -7.49 0.32
N GLN A 44 -22.11 -6.36 0.14
CA GLN A 44 -21.47 -5.09 -0.22
C GLN A 44 -21.30 -4.25 1.05
N LEU A 45 -20.16 -3.58 1.18
CA LEU A 45 -19.96 -2.64 2.28
C LEU A 45 -20.73 -1.33 2.01
N PRO A 46 -21.22 -0.66 3.06
CA PRO A 46 -21.72 0.71 2.96
C PRO A 46 -20.68 1.65 2.31
N ASN A 47 -21.17 2.65 1.58
CA ASN A 47 -20.31 3.55 0.80
C ASN A 47 -19.29 4.29 1.67
N ASP A 48 -19.68 4.75 2.85
CA ASP A 48 -18.80 5.41 3.82
C ASP A 48 -17.63 4.51 4.23
N LYS A 49 -17.91 3.24 4.55
CA LYS A 49 -16.89 2.25 4.92
C LYS A 49 -15.97 1.92 3.75
N MET A 50 -16.54 1.84 2.55
CA MET A 50 -15.77 1.66 1.32
C MET A 50 -14.83 2.85 1.05
N GLN A 51 -15.29 4.09 1.30
CA GLN A 51 -14.44 5.28 1.17
C GLN A 51 -13.28 5.25 2.16
N LYS A 52 -13.50 4.82 3.41
CA LYS A 52 -12.41 4.64 4.39
C LYS A 52 -11.32 3.69 3.89
N ILE A 53 -11.69 2.61 3.19
CA ILE A 53 -10.71 1.67 2.59
C ILE A 53 -9.98 2.31 1.41
N LYS A 54 -10.69 3.06 0.55
CA LYS A 54 -10.08 3.76 -0.59
C LYS A 54 -9.07 4.81 -0.14
N ASN A 55 -9.35 5.51 0.95
CA ASN A 55 -8.46 6.52 1.54
C ASN A 55 -7.14 5.93 2.10
N LEU A 56 -6.97 4.60 2.14
CA LEU A 56 -5.67 3.97 2.41
C LEU A 56 -4.71 4.00 1.22
N PHE A 57 -5.18 4.52 0.08
CA PHE A 57 -4.44 4.64 -1.16
C PHE A 57 -4.51 6.09 -1.64
N SER A 58 -3.47 6.54 -2.33
CA SER A 58 -3.57 7.78 -3.09
C SER A 58 -4.51 7.61 -4.29
N ASP A 59 -4.96 8.71 -4.89
CA ASP A 59 -5.77 8.68 -6.10
C ASP A 59 -5.04 7.98 -7.26
N TYR A 60 -3.72 8.19 -7.36
CA TYR A 60 -2.88 7.52 -8.36
C TYR A 60 -2.80 6.01 -8.14
N GLU A 61 -2.58 5.57 -6.90
CA GLU A 61 -2.59 4.15 -6.54
C GLU A 61 -3.97 3.52 -6.80
N TRP A 62 -5.04 4.25 -6.50
CA TRP A 62 -6.39 3.81 -6.79
C TRP A 62 -6.61 3.60 -8.29
N MET A 63 -6.15 4.54 -9.12
CA MET A 63 -6.15 4.39 -10.57
C MET A 63 -5.37 3.14 -11.02
N LEU A 64 -4.18 2.87 -10.44
CA LEU A 64 -3.41 1.67 -10.75
C LEU A 64 -4.17 0.39 -10.43
N ILE A 65 -4.84 0.33 -9.28
CA ILE A 65 -5.69 -0.80 -8.89
C ILE A 65 -6.80 -1.01 -9.93
N GLN A 66 -7.48 0.04 -10.37
CA GLN A 66 -8.52 -0.07 -11.40
C GLN A 66 -7.97 -0.61 -12.73
N LYS A 67 -6.77 -0.16 -13.14
CA LYS A 67 -6.11 -0.66 -14.37
C LYS A 67 -5.79 -2.15 -14.27
N ILE A 68 -5.26 -2.59 -13.13
CA ILE A 68 -4.95 -4.02 -12.89
C ILE A 68 -6.23 -4.85 -12.90
N VAL A 69 -7.26 -4.43 -12.16
CA VAL A 69 -8.55 -5.12 -12.11
C VAL A 69 -9.14 -5.26 -13.52
N SER A 70 -9.08 -4.20 -14.32
CA SER A 70 -9.55 -4.25 -15.73
C SER A 70 -8.78 -5.28 -16.55
N GLN A 71 -7.45 -5.39 -16.37
CA GLN A 71 -6.67 -6.45 -17.02
C GLN A 71 -7.06 -7.85 -16.54
N THR A 72 -7.37 -8.03 -15.26
CA THR A 72 -7.78 -9.35 -14.74
C THR A 72 -9.19 -9.79 -15.16
N ILE A 73 -9.99 -8.87 -15.67
CA ILE A 73 -11.27 -9.17 -16.33
C ILE A 73 -10.99 -9.69 -17.74
N MET A 74 -10.08 -9.04 -18.47
CA MET A 74 -9.68 -9.42 -19.83
C MET A 74 -8.84 -10.71 -19.85
N PHE A 75 -8.03 -10.94 -18.82
CA PHE A 75 -7.08 -12.04 -18.67
C PHE A 75 -7.25 -12.70 -17.29
N PRO A 76 -8.21 -13.63 -17.13
CA PRO A 76 -8.54 -14.25 -15.84
C PRO A 76 -7.36 -14.95 -15.15
N GLU A 77 -6.38 -15.43 -15.91
CA GLU A 77 -5.15 -16.05 -15.41
C GLU A 77 -4.31 -15.09 -14.56
N LYS A 78 -4.42 -13.78 -14.79
CA LYS A 78 -3.70 -12.75 -14.01
C LYS A 78 -4.32 -12.49 -12.64
N ARG A 79 -5.51 -13.02 -12.34
CA ARG A 79 -6.21 -12.78 -11.06
C ARG A 79 -5.40 -13.22 -9.85
N ASN A 80 -4.72 -14.36 -9.96
CA ASN A 80 -3.93 -14.94 -8.86
C ASN A 80 -2.67 -14.13 -8.54
N TYR A 81 -2.23 -13.27 -9.46
CA TYR A 81 -1.00 -12.49 -9.34
C TYR A 81 -1.26 -10.99 -9.19
N ALA A 82 -2.53 -10.56 -9.07
CA ALA A 82 -2.88 -9.14 -9.08
C ALA A 82 -2.23 -8.33 -7.94
N GLY A 83 -2.10 -8.90 -6.75
CA GLY A 83 -1.41 -8.25 -5.62
C GLY A 83 0.09 -8.08 -5.89
N VAL A 84 0.74 -9.15 -6.34
CA VAL A 84 2.17 -9.14 -6.72
C VAL A 84 2.42 -8.16 -7.87
N GLU A 85 1.55 -8.17 -8.88
CA GLU A 85 1.67 -7.29 -10.04
C GLU A 85 1.45 -5.82 -9.66
N TYR A 86 0.52 -5.54 -8.73
CA TYR A 86 0.35 -4.20 -8.17
C TYR A 86 1.62 -3.69 -7.51
N LYS A 87 2.21 -4.51 -6.62
CA LYS A 87 3.48 -4.17 -5.95
C LYS A 87 4.61 -3.95 -6.96
N ARG A 88 4.75 -4.85 -7.95
CA ARG A 88 5.76 -4.76 -9.00
C ARG A 88 5.61 -3.51 -9.87
N LEU A 89 4.40 -3.23 -10.37
CA LEU A 89 4.13 -2.05 -11.20
C LEU A 89 4.42 -0.77 -10.43
N LYS A 90 4.01 -0.72 -9.16
CA LYS A 90 4.28 0.40 -8.29
C LYS A 90 5.78 0.68 -8.12
N THR A 91 6.58 -0.36 -7.88
CA THR A 91 8.05 -0.23 -7.82
C THR A 91 8.64 0.24 -9.15
N VAL A 92 8.20 -0.33 -10.28
CA VAL A 92 8.68 0.07 -11.62
C VAL A 92 8.37 1.54 -11.91
N ILE A 93 7.17 2.01 -11.58
CA ILE A 93 6.76 3.40 -11.78
C ILE A 93 7.57 4.33 -10.88
N ALA A 94 7.71 4.00 -9.60
CA ALA A 94 8.53 4.79 -8.67
C ALA A 94 9.97 4.93 -9.15
N ASN A 95 10.62 3.82 -9.53
CA ASN A 95 11.98 3.84 -10.08
C ASN A 95 12.07 4.66 -11.37
N THR A 96 11.03 4.63 -12.22
CA THR A 96 10.98 5.46 -13.42
C THR A 96 10.96 6.94 -13.06
N TRP A 97 10.14 7.36 -12.09
CA TRP A 97 10.09 8.75 -11.66
C TRP A 97 11.41 9.22 -11.03
N ILE A 98 12.02 8.39 -10.18
CA ILE A 98 13.32 8.66 -9.54
C ILE A 98 14.41 8.84 -10.60
N LYS A 99 14.54 7.89 -11.54
CA LYS A 99 15.57 7.95 -12.60
C LYS A 99 15.38 9.10 -13.57
N SER A 100 14.14 9.54 -13.78
CA SER A 100 13.84 10.70 -14.62
C SER A 100 14.05 12.04 -13.92
N GLY A 101 14.32 12.06 -12.61
CA GLY A 101 14.56 13.27 -11.84
C GLY A 101 13.29 14.10 -11.56
N VAL A 102 12.10 13.51 -11.71
CA VAL A 102 10.81 14.20 -11.47
C VAL A 102 10.17 13.84 -10.13
N ALA A 103 10.77 12.88 -9.41
CA ALA A 103 10.29 12.45 -8.10
C ALA A 103 10.96 13.22 -6.96
N ASN A 104 10.15 13.58 -5.98
CA ASN A 104 10.59 13.89 -4.62
C ASN A 104 10.29 12.68 -3.72
N VAL A 105 11.20 12.37 -2.80
CA VAL A 105 11.03 11.24 -1.88
C VAL A 105 11.04 11.74 -0.44
N GLU A 106 10.06 11.30 0.33
CA GLU A 106 9.88 11.67 1.72
C GLU A 106 9.77 10.43 2.61
N LEU A 107 10.45 10.44 3.74
CA LEU A 107 10.30 9.44 4.80
C LEU A 107 9.31 9.96 5.86
N ILE A 108 8.17 9.30 5.96
CA ILE A 108 7.13 9.60 6.94
C ILE A 108 7.20 8.55 8.05
N THR A 109 7.69 8.97 9.21
CA THR A 109 7.71 8.14 10.42
C THR A 109 6.39 8.31 11.19
N GLN A 110 6.06 7.32 12.02
CA GLN A 110 4.74 7.21 12.68
C GLN A 110 4.29 8.45 13.48
N GLN A 111 5.23 9.30 13.88
CA GLN A 111 4.96 10.57 14.56
C GLN A 111 4.23 11.60 13.68
N ARG A 112 4.16 11.40 12.35
CA ARG A 112 3.56 12.33 11.37
C ARG A 112 2.25 11.86 10.73
N PHE A 113 1.68 10.72 11.10
CA PHE A 113 0.33 10.36 10.62
C PHE A 113 -0.69 11.33 11.21
N SER A 114 -1.03 12.36 10.43
CA SER A 114 -1.94 13.45 10.78
C SER A 114 -3.43 13.06 10.74
N ASN A 115 -3.76 11.82 10.42
CA ASN A 115 -5.12 11.31 10.58
C ASN A 115 -5.37 11.01 12.06
N GLN A 116 -5.99 11.97 12.76
CA GLN A 116 -6.36 11.85 14.16
C GLN A 116 -7.17 10.56 14.47
N GLU A 117 -7.91 10.02 13.50
CA GLU A 117 -8.66 8.76 13.64
C GLU A 117 -7.75 7.52 13.76
N LEU A 118 -6.52 7.58 13.24
CA LEU A 118 -5.58 6.46 13.22
C LEU A 118 -4.64 6.43 14.45
N LEU A 119 -4.55 7.54 15.20
CA LEU A 119 -3.62 7.70 16.32
C LEU A 119 -3.93 6.78 17.52
N ASN A 120 -5.16 6.31 17.66
CA ASN A 120 -5.60 5.49 18.80
C ASN A 120 -5.68 3.99 18.48
N VAL A 121 -5.26 3.58 17.28
CA VAL A 121 -5.38 2.19 16.81
C VAL A 121 -4.02 1.50 16.92
N PRO A 122 -3.95 0.27 17.46
CA PRO A 122 -2.72 -0.52 17.44
C PRO A 122 -2.23 -0.74 16.00
N GLN A 123 -1.16 -0.04 15.61
CA GLN A 123 -0.53 -0.17 14.29
C GLN A 123 0.76 -0.97 14.38
N LYS A 124 1.15 -1.61 13.27
CA LYS A 124 2.50 -2.16 13.15
C LYS A 124 3.50 -1.01 13.17
N HIS A 125 4.69 -1.23 13.71
CA HIS A 125 5.76 -0.24 13.59
C HIS A 125 6.27 -0.21 12.14
N VAL A 126 5.74 0.74 11.37
CA VAL A 126 6.03 0.92 9.95
C VAL A 126 6.53 2.32 9.68
N VAL A 127 7.40 2.43 8.68
CA VAL A 127 7.80 3.70 8.08
C VAL A 127 7.26 3.77 6.68
N VAL A 128 6.79 4.95 6.27
CA VAL A 128 6.23 5.16 4.94
C VAL A 128 7.22 5.93 4.10
N LEU A 129 7.67 5.30 3.01
CA LEU A 129 8.39 5.95 1.94
C LEU A 129 7.37 6.48 0.94
N ARG A 130 7.28 7.80 0.83
CA ARG A 130 6.39 8.48 -0.10
C ARG A 130 7.20 8.98 -1.29
N VAL A 131 6.84 8.54 -2.49
CA VAL A 131 7.40 9.02 -3.76
C VAL A 131 6.35 9.90 -4.42
N VAL A 132 6.70 11.16 -4.66
CA VAL A 132 5.80 12.20 -5.16
C VAL A 132 6.30 12.71 -6.50
N MET A 133 5.48 12.62 -7.53
CA MET A 133 5.70 13.32 -8.80
C MET A 133 4.84 14.59 -8.80
N ASN A 134 5.50 15.75 -8.79
CA ASN A 134 4.85 17.05 -8.70
C ASN A 134 4.65 17.68 -10.08
N TYR A 135 3.48 18.27 -10.29
CA TYR A 135 3.12 18.95 -11.55
C TYR A 135 3.18 20.48 -11.47
N GLY A 136 3.59 21.03 -10.33
CA GLY A 136 3.58 22.48 -10.04
C GLY A 136 2.22 23.02 -9.60
N GLU A 137 1.19 22.17 -9.54
CA GLU A 137 -0.18 22.55 -9.22
C GLU A 137 -0.62 21.95 -7.88
N TRP A 138 -1.24 22.77 -7.04
CA TRP A 138 -1.59 22.38 -5.68
C TRP A 138 -2.58 21.21 -5.64
N GLY A 139 -2.14 20.10 -5.06
CA GLY A 139 -2.97 18.91 -4.82
C GLY A 139 -3.15 17.99 -6.03
N TYR A 140 -2.45 18.24 -7.14
CA TYR A 140 -2.49 17.38 -8.33
C TYR A 140 -1.33 16.39 -8.39
N ASP A 141 -0.59 16.24 -7.30
CA ASP A 141 0.57 15.37 -7.23
C ASP A 141 0.20 13.89 -7.37
N ASP A 142 0.98 13.17 -8.17
CA ASP A 142 0.90 11.72 -8.23
C ASP A 142 1.77 11.13 -7.12
N ILE A 143 1.14 10.35 -6.22
CA ILE A 143 1.79 9.88 -4.98
C ILE A 143 1.79 8.35 -4.94
N LEU A 144 2.93 7.75 -4.59
CA LEU A 144 3.09 6.34 -4.28
C LEU A 144 3.62 6.16 -2.85
N GLU A 145 2.99 5.30 -2.05
CA GLU A 145 3.35 5.13 -0.63
C GLU A 145 3.74 3.69 -0.28
N PHE A 146 5.02 3.45 -0.04
CA PHE A 146 5.55 2.16 0.36
C PHE A 146 5.60 2.06 1.88
N PHE A 147 4.93 1.05 2.43
CA PHE A 147 4.87 0.81 3.87
C PHE A 147 5.92 -0.26 4.17
N MET A 148 6.92 0.13 4.93
CA MET A 148 8.10 -0.69 5.20
C MET A 148 8.21 -1.00 6.68
N PRO A 149 8.78 -2.14 7.07
CA PRO A 149 9.07 -2.42 8.47
C PRO A 149 10.00 -1.36 9.07
N GLY A 150 9.84 -1.05 10.36
CA GLY A 150 10.64 -0.01 11.02
C GLY A 150 12.16 -0.23 10.99
N VAL A 151 12.64 -1.45 10.78
CA VAL A 151 14.09 -1.73 10.59
C VAL A 151 14.68 -0.99 9.38
N VAL A 152 13.86 -0.68 8.38
CA VAL A 152 14.27 0.09 7.19
C VAL A 152 14.63 1.53 7.57
N GLN A 153 14.01 2.09 8.61
CA GLN A 153 14.41 3.41 9.11
C GLN A 153 15.86 3.41 9.58
N GLN A 154 16.26 2.39 10.34
CA GLN A 154 17.65 2.26 10.81
C GLN A 154 18.61 2.09 9.63
N GLN A 155 18.23 1.29 8.62
CA GLN A 155 19.04 1.11 7.41
C GLN A 155 19.25 2.42 6.64
N ILE A 156 18.21 3.26 6.54
CA ILE A 156 18.30 4.58 5.90
C ILE A 156 19.15 5.54 6.74
N GLU A 157 18.99 5.54 8.06
CA GLU A 157 19.79 6.40 8.97
C GLU A 157 21.27 6.01 9.01
N GLU A 158 21.58 4.72 8.89
CA GLU A 158 22.95 4.18 8.82
C GLU A 158 23.55 4.27 7.42
N SER A 159 22.71 4.49 6.40
CA SER A 159 23.14 4.67 5.03
C SER A 159 24.00 5.93 4.88
N LYS A 160 25.07 5.83 4.11
CA LYS A 160 25.92 6.98 3.75
C LYS A 160 25.43 7.72 2.50
N VAL A 161 24.40 7.18 1.83
CA VAL A 161 23.82 7.74 0.60
C VAL A 161 22.51 8.46 0.90
N ASP A 162 22.13 9.40 0.03
CA ASP A 162 20.87 10.14 0.17
C ASP A 162 19.65 9.20 0.02
N LEU A 163 18.50 9.59 0.57
CA LEU A 163 17.28 8.78 0.61
C LEU A 163 16.82 8.36 -0.80
N LEU A 164 16.97 9.24 -1.78
CA LEU A 164 16.67 8.98 -3.19
C LEU A 164 17.56 7.88 -3.78
N GLU A 165 18.86 7.94 -3.47
CA GLU A 165 19.86 6.98 -3.94
C GLU A 165 19.66 5.62 -3.25
N TRP A 166 19.44 5.62 -1.94
CA TRP A 166 19.08 4.42 -1.18
C TRP A 166 17.83 3.74 -1.77
N LEU A 167 16.82 4.54 -2.15
CA LEU A 167 15.57 4.03 -2.71
C LEU A 167 15.78 3.40 -4.09
N ASP A 168 16.53 4.05 -4.99
CA ASP A 168 16.81 3.49 -6.33
C ASP A 168 17.54 2.14 -6.24
N GLU A 169 18.44 2.00 -5.26
CA GLU A 169 19.22 0.78 -5.05
C GLU A 169 18.43 -0.36 -4.39
N ASN A 170 17.54 -0.05 -3.43
CA ASN A 170 16.98 -1.07 -2.53
C ASN A 170 15.46 -1.31 -2.69
N LEU A 171 14.71 -0.44 -3.37
CA LEU A 171 13.24 -0.54 -3.41
C LEU A 171 12.72 -1.85 -4.00
N THR A 172 13.44 -2.43 -4.97
CA THR A 172 13.05 -3.70 -5.59
C THR A 172 13.23 -4.85 -4.61
N ASP A 173 14.36 -4.90 -3.89
CA ASP A 173 14.71 -6.02 -3.02
C ASP A 173 13.89 -5.97 -1.73
N THR A 174 13.82 -4.80 -1.08
CA THR A 174 13.10 -4.65 0.20
C THR A 174 11.59 -4.85 0.05
N TYR A 175 11.00 -4.48 -1.10
CA TYR A 175 9.56 -4.67 -1.33
C TYR A 175 9.21 -6.04 -1.93
N ALA A 176 10.18 -6.75 -2.50
CA ALA A 176 10.01 -8.11 -3.03
C ALA A 176 10.26 -9.21 -1.98
N GLU A 177 11.20 -9.03 -1.05
CA GLU A 177 11.63 -10.05 -0.07
C GLU A 177 10.54 -10.46 0.93
N GLU A 178 9.60 -9.58 1.28
CA GLU A 178 8.44 -9.95 2.12
C GLU A 178 7.57 -11.07 1.50
N ASN A 179 7.72 -11.35 0.20
CA ASN A 179 6.98 -12.41 -0.49
C ASN A 179 7.71 -13.77 -0.51
N GLY A 180 8.95 -13.84 -0.04
CA GLY A 180 9.74 -15.07 0.00
C GLY A 180 9.49 -15.94 1.24
N GLN A 181 9.12 -15.33 2.38
CA GLN A 181 9.02 -16.04 3.66
C GLN A 181 7.70 -16.76 3.92
N ASN A 182 6.72 -16.68 3.00
CA ASN A 182 5.45 -17.43 3.10
C ASN A 182 5.44 -18.73 2.25
N LYS A 183 6.61 -19.22 1.84
CA LYS A 183 6.81 -20.55 1.26
C LYS A 183 7.78 -21.36 2.13
N GLY A 184 7.29 -21.82 3.26
CA GLY A 184 8.09 -22.67 4.16
C GLY A 184 7.35 -22.95 5.45
N ASN A 185 6.31 -23.77 5.37
CA ASN A 185 5.85 -24.68 6.41
C ASN A 185 4.77 -25.57 5.76
N ASP A 186 5.26 -26.54 4.98
CA ASP A 186 4.58 -27.83 4.83
C ASP A 186 4.81 -28.65 6.11
#